data_AF-A0A2H0INC5-F1
#
_entry.id   AF-A0A2H0INC5-F1
#
_cell.length_a   1.000
_cell.length_b   1.000
_cell.length_c   1.000
_cell.angle_alpha   90.00
_cell.angle_beta   90.00
_cell.angle_gamma   90.00
#
_symmetry.space_group_name_H-M   'P 1'
#
loop_
_entity.id
_entity.type
_entity.pdbx_description
1 polymer ?
#
loop_
_entity_poly.entity_id
_entity_poly.type
_entity_poly.pdbx_seq_one_letter_code
_entity_poly.pdbx_strand_id
1 'polypeptide(L)'
;MHKAHFLVLFLIHFNAVFGISSDIESFWYQHQIYDSKENPVMPSQVMVFRDDSNLLEYEDVKDYGNNYFIRLSEIDRFVSTKTYWVKVIFKNSSGSDQNLIVFTGNNAYSTVYIQKGENVDSLKTGYLVPYHQRKIKKGFDSKFPLALASNETASVLIKVKSLDNYPPRFELKTVPESIWQKNTNTKNFLVGSFTGLSVILSIVGFTFFYFIRKNEFLYYGIYAFIISVYFLFYHGFLDEYLGASDPKTVAFMWLLPTLSAVFYFSFARLFLNSPVTQPKWDKFFKLFIWLISILFIANSIYVSLSLDMFNGLIVVNAINIALSIAVILFILSLKNFNSTEVRYFTLASIFLVTTVLFASVQYLLDLDIQLIPFVQIAVAIELLLFSFGIGHKMKKLIENHTITQESLILQLVENERIQEKTNAELKEKVAERTH
;
A
#
# COMPACT_ATOMS: atom_id res chain seq x y z
N MET A 1 -46.08 45.08 -29.85
CA MET A 1 -46.51 44.88 -28.43
C MET A 1 -47.09 43.47 -28.25
N HIS A 2 -46.36 42.41 -28.63
CA HIS A 2 -46.87 41.03 -28.73
C HIS A 2 -45.77 39.97 -28.47
N LYS A 3 -45.02 40.09 -27.36
CA LYS A 3 -44.08 39.04 -26.92
C LYS A 3 -44.03 38.83 -25.40
N ALA A 4 -45.03 39.30 -24.64
CA ALA A 4 -45.05 39.18 -23.19
C ALA A 4 -46.23 38.36 -22.62
N HIS A 5 -47.13 37.81 -23.45
CA HIS A 5 -48.31 37.07 -22.98
C HIS A 5 -48.23 35.54 -23.16
N PHE A 6 -47.16 35.01 -23.77
CA PHE A 6 -47.00 33.56 -23.93
C PHE A 6 -46.19 32.90 -22.81
N LEU A 7 -45.48 33.69 -22.00
CA LEU A 7 -44.59 33.18 -20.95
C LEU A 7 -45.30 33.00 -19.59
N VAL A 8 -46.50 33.58 -19.41
CA VAL A 8 -47.28 33.46 -18.17
C VAL A 8 -48.28 32.30 -18.22
N LEU A 9 -48.76 31.90 -19.40
CA LEU A 9 -49.67 30.76 -19.55
C LEU A 9 -48.97 29.39 -19.53
N PHE A 10 -47.67 29.33 -19.83
CA PHE A 10 -46.90 28.08 -19.72
C PHE A 10 -46.46 27.77 -18.27
N LEU A 11 -46.42 28.78 -17.39
CA LEU A 11 -46.10 28.63 -15.97
C LEU A 11 -47.31 28.28 -15.09
N ILE A 12 -48.54 28.48 -15.58
CA ILE A 12 -49.77 28.17 -14.84
C ILE A 12 -50.32 26.77 -15.17
N HIS A 13 -49.92 26.15 -16.28
CA HIS A 13 -50.28 24.75 -16.60
C HIS A 13 -49.26 23.69 -16.19
N PHE A 14 -48.07 24.07 -15.72
CA PHE A 14 -47.10 23.09 -15.19
C PHE A 14 -47.32 22.75 -13.70
N ASN A 15 -48.12 23.56 -12.98
CA ASN A 15 -48.43 23.34 -11.55
C ASN A 15 -49.77 22.64 -11.28
N ALA A 16 -50.54 22.26 -12.33
CA ALA A 16 -51.89 21.70 -12.17
C ALA A 16 -52.01 20.19 -12.45
N VAL A 17 -50.91 19.47 -12.67
CA VAL A 17 -50.92 18.01 -12.86
C VAL A 17 -50.23 17.23 -11.73
N PHE A 18 -49.51 17.90 -10.83
CA PHE A 18 -48.97 17.26 -9.63
C PHE A 18 -49.95 17.35 -8.45
N GLY A 19 -51.09 16.68 -8.61
CA GLY A 19 -51.69 15.95 -7.51
C GLY A 19 -50.93 14.64 -7.34
N ILE A 20 -49.68 14.71 -6.88
CA ILE A 20 -48.92 13.55 -6.42
C ILE A 20 -48.37 13.90 -5.05
N SER A 21 -48.78 13.05 -4.12
CA SER A 21 -48.33 12.82 -2.77
C SER A 21 -46.83 13.06 -2.54
N SER A 22 -46.50 13.12 -1.25
CA SER A 22 -45.21 12.98 -0.56
C SER A 22 -44.15 11.99 -1.10
N ASP A 23 -44.31 11.44 -2.30
CA ASP A 23 -43.49 10.36 -2.86
C ASP A 23 -42.30 10.83 -3.69
N ILE A 24 -42.25 12.08 -4.17
CA ILE A 24 -41.10 12.56 -4.96
C ILE A 24 -39.83 12.59 -4.10
N GLU A 25 -39.92 12.94 -2.82
CA GLU A 25 -38.79 12.86 -1.89
C GLU A 25 -38.27 11.42 -1.74
N SER A 26 -39.15 10.42 -1.70
CA SER A 26 -38.75 9.02 -1.49
C SER A 26 -37.86 8.46 -2.62
N PHE A 27 -38.03 8.94 -3.86
CA PHE A 27 -37.21 8.53 -5.01
C PHE A 27 -35.76 8.99 -4.91
N TRP A 28 -35.49 10.15 -4.30
CA TRP A 28 -34.14 10.70 -4.21
C TRP A 28 -33.30 10.06 -3.09
N TYR A 29 -33.90 9.30 -2.17
CA TYR A 29 -33.20 8.61 -1.06
C TYR A 29 -32.91 7.13 -1.32
N GLN A 30 -33.40 6.58 -2.44
CA GLN A 30 -33.24 5.17 -2.78
C GLN A 30 -32.18 4.99 -3.86
N HIS A 31 -31.16 4.20 -3.56
CA HIS A 31 -30.25 3.70 -4.57
C HIS A 31 -30.93 2.55 -5.33
N GLN A 32 -31.28 2.84 -6.59
CA GLN A 32 -31.92 1.87 -7.47
C GLN A 32 -30.88 1.09 -8.27
N ILE A 33 -30.95 -0.23 -8.16
CA ILE A 33 -30.11 -1.15 -8.92
C ILE A 33 -30.91 -1.62 -10.13
N TYR A 34 -30.46 -1.23 -11.32
CA TYR A 34 -31.12 -1.53 -12.60
C TYR A 34 -30.45 -2.67 -13.35
N ASP A 35 -29.13 -2.81 -13.22
CA ASP A 35 -28.33 -3.78 -13.96
C ASP A 35 -27.27 -4.46 -13.08
N SER A 36 -26.67 -5.51 -13.62
CA SER A 36 -25.61 -6.27 -12.95
C SER A 36 -24.24 -5.66 -13.21
N LYS A 37 -24.06 -4.35 -13.04
CA LYS A 37 -22.75 -3.68 -13.12
C LYS A 37 -22.38 -3.02 -11.79
N GLU A 38 -21.13 -2.56 -11.70
CA GLU A 38 -20.70 -1.72 -10.58
C GLU A 38 -21.45 -0.38 -10.65
N ASN A 39 -22.16 -0.06 -9.58
CA ASN A 39 -23.01 1.12 -9.48
C ASN A 39 -22.58 1.96 -8.27
N PRO A 40 -22.01 3.16 -8.48
CA PRO A 40 -21.71 4.08 -7.38
C PRO A 40 -23.01 4.60 -6.77
N VAL A 41 -23.06 4.71 -5.45
CA VAL A 41 -24.18 5.34 -4.76
C VAL A 41 -23.92 6.84 -4.73
N MET A 42 -24.86 7.63 -5.27
CA MET A 42 -24.68 9.08 -5.32
C MET A 42 -24.69 9.65 -3.90
N PRO A 43 -23.78 10.57 -3.54
CA PRO A 43 -23.75 11.17 -2.20
C PRO A 43 -25.06 11.85 -1.78
N SER A 44 -25.88 12.30 -2.74
CA SER A 44 -27.21 12.86 -2.46
C SER A 44 -28.23 11.82 -1.95
N GLN A 45 -28.01 10.53 -2.21
CA GLN A 45 -28.84 9.41 -1.77
C GLN A 45 -28.42 8.87 -0.41
N VAL A 46 -27.31 9.36 0.14
CA VAL A 46 -26.72 8.89 1.39
C VAL A 46 -27.02 9.89 2.48
N MET A 47 -27.72 9.44 3.52
CA MET A 47 -28.09 10.27 4.66
C MET A 47 -27.16 9.97 5.83
N VAL A 48 -26.63 11.01 6.48
CA VAL A 48 -25.61 10.89 7.53
C VAL A 48 -26.05 11.65 8.77
N PHE A 49 -25.92 11.01 9.93
CA PHE A 49 -26.15 11.59 11.24
C PHE A 49 -24.86 11.48 12.07
N ARG A 50 -24.44 12.59 12.67
CA ARG A 50 -23.27 12.64 13.56
C ARG A 50 -23.72 12.42 15.00
N ASP A 51 -23.26 11.34 15.62
CA ASP A 51 -23.43 11.10 17.05
C ASP A 51 -22.28 11.75 17.83
N ASP A 52 -22.59 12.89 18.44
CA ASP A 52 -21.63 13.64 19.26
C ASP A 52 -21.31 12.96 20.60
N SER A 53 -22.17 12.05 21.08
CA SER A 53 -22.02 11.33 22.35
C SER A 53 -21.15 10.07 22.22
N ASN A 54 -21.09 9.47 21.03
CA ASN A 54 -20.49 8.16 20.74
C ASN A 54 -21.15 6.95 21.43
N LEU A 55 -22.28 7.16 22.12
CA LEU A 55 -22.96 6.18 22.95
C LEU A 55 -24.23 5.62 22.33
N LEU A 56 -24.76 6.24 21.27
CA LEU A 56 -26.03 5.80 20.69
C LEU A 56 -25.90 4.40 20.08
N GLU A 57 -26.93 3.58 20.23
CA GLU A 57 -27.06 2.25 19.64
C GLU A 57 -28.19 2.21 18.60
N TYR A 58 -28.34 1.05 17.94
CA TYR A 58 -29.32 0.88 16.86
C TYR A 58 -30.74 1.25 17.29
N GLU A 59 -31.14 0.81 18.48
CA GLU A 59 -32.48 1.05 19.04
C GLU A 59 -32.79 2.54 19.23
N ASP A 60 -31.76 3.36 19.49
CA ASP A 60 -31.94 4.80 19.66
C ASP A 60 -32.13 5.51 18.30
N VAL A 61 -31.43 5.05 17.26
CA VAL A 61 -31.33 5.76 15.97
C VAL A 61 -32.30 5.22 14.92
N LYS A 62 -32.81 3.99 15.05
CA LYS A 62 -33.66 3.34 14.03
C LYS A 62 -34.92 4.14 13.70
N ASP A 63 -35.49 4.82 14.70
CA ASP A 63 -36.73 5.59 14.59
C ASP A 63 -36.49 7.08 14.31
N TYR A 64 -35.23 7.50 14.15
CA TYR A 64 -34.93 8.89 13.79
C TYR A 64 -35.46 9.20 12.40
N GLY A 65 -36.29 10.24 12.33
CA GLY A 65 -36.80 10.79 11.09
C GLY A 65 -35.69 11.45 10.24
N ASN A 66 -36.00 11.72 8.97
CA ASN A 66 -35.04 12.28 8.02
C ASN A 66 -34.45 13.63 8.46
N ASN A 67 -35.16 14.41 9.28
CA ASN A 67 -34.70 15.72 9.79
C ASN A 67 -33.43 15.65 10.66
N TYR A 68 -33.10 14.48 11.20
CA TYR A 68 -31.87 14.28 11.98
C TYR A 68 -30.66 13.97 11.09
N PHE A 69 -30.89 13.64 9.82
CA PHE A 69 -29.84 13.28 8.89
C PHE A 69 -29.61 14.42 7.88
N ILE A 70 -28.36 14.62 7.52
CA ILE A 70 -27.94 15.52 6.44
C ILE A 70 -27.41 14.69 5.27
N ARG A 71 -27.48 15.22 4.05
CA ARG A 71 -26.97 14.49 2.89
C ARG A 71 -25.45 14.43 2.92
N LEU A 72 -24.87 13.31 2.49
CA LEU A 72 -23.42 13.16 2.40
C LEU A 72 -22.79 14.24 1.50
N SER A 73 -23.50 14.68 0.44
CA SER A 73 -23.07 15.76 -0.45
C SER A 73 -22.96 17.14 0.23
N GLU A 74 -23.56 17.32 1.40
CA GLU A 74 -23.57 18.57 2.16
C GLU A 74 -22.51 18.57 3.27
N ILE A 75 -21.77 17.47 3.43
CA ILE A 75 -20.70 17.34 4.42
C ILE A 75 -19.34 17.52 3.75
N ASP A 76 -18.65 18.60 4.11
CA ASP A 76 -17.30 18.84 3.62
C ASP A 76 -16.23 18.02 4.36
N ARG A 77 -16.42 17.77 5.67
CA ARG A 77 -15.41 17.14 6.53
C ARG A 77 -16.01 16.30 7.66
N PHE A 78 -15.36 15.16 7.93
CA PHE A 78 -15.65 14.29 9.05
C PHE A 78 -14.67 14.50 10.21
N VAL A 79 -15.15 14.37 11.44
CA VAL A 79 -14.37 14.48 12.67
C VAL A 79 -14.04 13.08 13.16
N SER A 80 -12.76 12.72 13.22
CA SER A 80 -12.30 11.37 13.59
C SER A 80 -12.75 10.93 14.99
N THR A 81 -12.94 11.84 15.93
CA THR A 81 -13.34 11.49 17.31
C THR A 81 -14.84 11.21 17.49
N LYS A 82 -15.63 11.27 16.40
CA LYS A 82 -17.09 11.17 16.44
C LYS A 82 -17.59 9.93 15.70
N THR A 83 -18.72 9.41 16.16
CA THR A 83 -19.41 8.27 15.56
C THR A 83 -20.38 8.80 14.51
N TYR A 84 -20.48 8.11 13.38
CA TYR A 84 -21.37 8.49 12.30
C TYR A 84 -22.33 7.35 11.99
N TRP A 85 -23.59 7.71 11.78
CA TRP A 85 -24.65 6.81 11.38
C TRP A 85 -25.04 7.15 9.94
N VAL A 86 -24.93 6.17 9.05
CA VAL A 86 -25.21 6.36 7.63
C VAL A 86 -26.40 5.51 7.23
N LYS A 87 -27.45 6.16 6.73
CA LYS A 87 -28.69 5.55 6.28
C LYS A 87 -28.75 5.58 4.76
N VAL A 88 -28.95 4.42 4.15
CA VAL A 88 -29.12 4.25 2.70
C VAL A 88 -30.19 3.21 2.45
N ILE A 89 -31.06 3.47 1.49
CA ILE A 89 -32.09 2.52 1.07
C ILE A 89 -31.68 1.93 -0.26
N PHE A 90 -31.57 0.61 -0.35
CA PHE A 90 -31.29 -0.12 -1.57
C PHE A 90 -32.56 -0.74 -2.11
N LYS A 91 -32.86 -0.53 -3.39
CA LYS A 91 -33.99 -1.15 -4.08
C LYS A 91 -33.51 -1.92 -5.29
N ASN A 92 -33.88 -3.19 -5.35
CA ASN A 92 -33.67 -3.99 -6.56
C ASN A 92 -34.78 -3.69 -7.57
N SER A 93 -34.51 -2.80 -8.53
CA SER A 93 -35.45 -2.48 -9.61
C SER A 93 -35.29 -3.43 -10.81
N SER A 94 -34.45 -4.46 -10.71
CA SER A 94 -34.28 -5.47 -11.76
C SER A 94 -35.32 -6.58 -11.67
N GLY A 95 -35.60 -7.24 -12.79
CA GLY A 95 -36.57 -8.35 -12.86
C GLY A 95 -36.07 -9.67 -12.25
N SER A 96 -34.85 -9.72 -11.70
CA SER A 96 -34.23 -10.92 -11.16
C SER A 96 -33.63 -10.66 -9.78
N ASP A 97 -33.37 -11.73 -9.02
CA ASP A 97 -32.67 -11.63 -7.75
C ASP A 97 -31.23 -11.14 -7.95
N GLN A 98 -30.75 -10.30 -7.03
CA GLN A 98 -29.42 -9.70 -7.08
C GLN A 98 -28.64 -10.05 -5.80
N ASN A 99 -27.46 -10.65 -5.98
CA ASN A 99 -26.48 -10.83 -4.91
C ASN A 99 -25.35 -9.81 -5.09
N LEU A 100 -25.25 -8.88 -4.14
CA LEU A 100 -24.38 -7.72 -4.22
C LEU A 100 -23.35 -7.74 -3.09
N ILE A 101 -22.20 -7.15 -3.37
CA ILE A 101 -21.22 -6.72 -2.39
C ILE A 101 -21.30 -5.20 -2.32
N VAL A 102 -21.68 -4.69 -1.16
CA VAL A 102 -21.77 -3.26 -0.90
C VAL A 102 -20.52 -2.82 -0.18
N PHE A 103 -19.77 -1.90 -0.77
CA PHE A 103 -18.64 -1.24 -0.14
C PHE A 103 -19.15 0.00 0.59
N THR A 104 -18.56 0.30 1.74
CA THR A 104 -18.94 1.44 2.58
C THR A 104 -17.80 2.45 2.75
N GLY A 105 -16.70 2.29 1.99
CA GLY A 105 -15.44 3.01 2.17
C GLY A 105 -14.38 2.24 2.98
N ASN A 106 -13.27 2.89 3.30
CA ASN A 106 -12.19 2.33 4.13
C ASN A 106 -12.31 2.87 5.55
N ASN A 107 -13.07 2.17 6.38
CA ASN A 107 -13.35 2.56 7.76
C ASN A 107 -12.79 1.55 8.76
N ALA A 108 -12.26 2.05 9.87
CA ALA A 108 -11.65 1.24 10.93
C ALA A 108 -12.63 0.21 11.50
N TYR A 109 -13.81 0.66 11.93
CA TYR A 109 -14.81 -0.22 12.53
C TYR A 109 -16.22 0.23 12.14
N SER A 110 -16.98 -0.69 11.55
CA SER A 110 -18.36 -0.46 11.12
C SER A 110 -19.26 -1.59 11.57
N THR A 111 -20.47 -1.24 12.02
CA THR A 111 -21.57 -2.19 12.24
C THR A 111 -22.71 -1.83 11.29
N VAL A 112 -23.13 -2.78 10.47
CA VAL A 112 -24.17 -2.61 9.46
C VAL A 112 -25.41 -3.33 9.94
N TYR A 113 -26.53 -2.62 9.97
CA TYR A 113 -27.85 -3.12 10.26
C TYR A 113 -28.65 -3.14 8.95
N ILE A 114 -29.18 -4.30 8.57
CA ILE A 114 -29.92 -4.51 7.34
C ILE A 114 -31.35 -4.87 7.70
N GLN A 115 -32.29 -4.00 7.36
CA GLN A 115 -33.70 -4.20 7.60
C GLN A 115 -34.44 -4.54 6.30
N LYS A 116 -35.13 -5.68 6.30
CA LYS A 116 -35.97 -6.19 5.21
C LYS A 116 -37.33 -6.58 5.78
N GLY A 117 -38.34 -5.73 5.57
CA GLY A 117 -39.62 -5.87 6.28
C GLY A 117 -39.41 -5.75 7.80
N GLU A 118 -39.86 -6.74 8.56
CA GLU A 118 -39.71 -6.81 10.01
C GLU A 118 -38.37 -7.42 10.47
N ASN A 119 -37.65 -8.11 9.57
CA ASN A 119 -36.39 -8.76 9.92
C ASN A 119 -35.23 -7.75 9.89
N VAL A 120 -34.46 -7.70 10.97
CA VAL A 120 -33.22 -6.92 11.09
C VAL A 120 -32.06 -7.86 11.32
N ASP A 121 -31.09 -7.86 10.40
CA ASP A 121 -29.81 -8.55 10.56
C ASP A 121 -28.72 -7.54 10.88
N SER A 122 -27.65 -7.97 11.56
CA SER A 122 -26.50 -7.13 11.87
C SER A 122 -25.18 -7.83 11.58
N LEU A 123 -24.23 -7.07 11.05
CA LEU A 123 -22.90 -7.58 10.72
C LEU A 123 -21.83 -6.53 11.00
N LYS A 124 -20.60 -6.99 11.25
CA LYS A 124 -19.44 -6.13 11.49
C LYS A 124 -18.48 -6.17 10.31
N THR A 125 -17.91 -5.02 9.98
CA THR A 125 -16.95 -4.86 8.88
C THR A 125 -16.02 -3.68 9.13
N GLY A 126 -14.90 -3.60 8.42
CA GLY A 126 -13.83 -2.63 8.67
C GLY A 126 -12.51 -3.29 9.07
N TYR A 127 -11.40 -2.59 8.84
CA TYR A 127 -10.05 -3.17 8.93
C TYR A 127 -9.53 -3.38 10.36
N LEU A 128 -10.18 -2.81 11.38
CA LEU A 128 -9.92 -3.09 12.79
C LEU A 128 -10.95 -4.04 13.44
N VAL A 129 -11.90 -4.56 12.67
CA VAL A 129 -12.76 -5.67 13.13
C VAL A 129 -11.95 -6.97 13.07
N PRO A 130 -11.95 -7.83 14.11
CA PRO A 130 -11.24 -9.11 14.07
C PRO A 130 -11.67 -9.99 12.88
N TYR A 131 -10.73 -10.67 12.24
CA TYR A 131 -10.95 -11.46 11.02
C TYR A 131 -12.14 -12.43 11.13
N HIS A 132 -12.29 -13.11 12.28
CA HIS A 132 -13.37 -14.08 12.51
C HIS A 132 -14.76 -13.45 12.62
N GLN A 133 -14.86 -12.16 12.97
CA GLN A 133 -16.13 -11.43 13.09
C GLN A 133 -16.58 -10.81 11.76
N ARG A 134 -15.69 -10.71 10.76
CA ARG A 134 -16.03 -10.15 9.45
C ARG A 134 -16.82 -11.17 8.64
N LYS A 135 -17.93 -10.72 8.04
CA LYS A 135 -18.71 -11.54 7.11
C LYS A 135 -17.94 -11.84 5.82
N ILE A 136 -17.22 -10.84 5.31
CA ILE A 136 -16.33 -10.98 4.13
C ILE A 136 -14.89 -10.90 4.60
N LYS A 137 -14.15 -12.00 4.41
CA LYS A 137 -12.80 -12.22 4.92
C LYS A 137 -11.70 -11.96 3.87
N LYS A 138 -11.87 -10.95 3.03
CA LYS A 138 -10.94 -10.64 1.93
C LYS A 138 -10.57 -9.16 1.92
N GLY A 139 -9.32 -8.84 2.26
CA GLY A 139 -8.79 -7.47 2.27
C GLY A 139 -9.34 -6.58 3.39
N PHE A 140 -8.85 -5.34 3.41
CA PHE A 140 -9.16 -4.35 4.45
C PHE A 140 -10.36 -3.43 4.16
N ASP A 141 -10.89 -3.43 2.93
CA ASP A 141 -12.04 -2.57 2.59
C ASP A 141 -13.27 -2.95 3.42
N SER A 142 -14.00 -1.95 3.93
CA SER A 142 -15.25 -2.15 4.65
C SER A 142 -16.36 -2.46 3.64
N LYS A 143 -16.88 -3.69 3.71
CA LYS A 143 -17.87 -4.23 2.77
C LYS A 143 -18.75 -5.31 3.41
N PHE A 144 -19.92 -5.52 2.83
CA PHE A 144 -20.88 -6.54 3.28
C PHE A 144 -21.71 -7.12 2.13
N PRO A 145 -22.21 -8.36 2.26
CA PRO A 145 -23.09 -8.95 1.26
C PRO A 145 -24.51 -8.45 1.44
N LEU A 146 -25.19 -8.15 0.34
CA LEU A 146 -26.60 -7.78 0.30
C LEU A 146 -27.29 -8.57 -0.81
N ALA A 147 -28.13 -9.53 -0.43
CA ALA A 147 -29.02 -10.23 -1.36
C ALA A 147 -30.35 -9.47 -1.43
N LEU A 148 -30.89 -9.22 -2.61
CA LEU A 148 -32.21 -8.62 -2.81
C LEU A 148 -33.01 -9.42 -3.83
N ALA A 149 -34.20 -9.87 -3.46
CA ALA A 149 -35.14 -10.46 -4.42
C ALA A 149 -35.64 -9.40 -5.42
N SER A 150 -36.20 -9.83 -6.55
CA SER A 150 -36.84 -8.93 -7.52
C SER A 150 -37.84 -7.97 -6.84
N ASN A 151 -37.67 -6.65 -7.06
CA ASN A 151 -38.45 -5.58 -6.43
C ASN A 151 -38.36 -5.47 -4.89
N GLU A 152 -37.46 -6.21 -4.23
CA GLU A 152 -37.21 -6.08 -2.79
C GLU A 152 -36.49 -4.76 -2.47
N THR A 153 -36.84 -4.17 -1.33
CA THR A 153 -36.18 -2.98 -0.78
C THR A 153 -35.59 -3.31 0.59
N ALA A 154 -34.34 -2.89 0.81
CA ALA A 154 -33.68 -3.01 2.11
C ALA A 154 -33.26 -1.62 2.61
N SER A 155 -33.60 -1.32 3.87
CA SER A 155 -33.10 -0.15 4.58
C SER A 155 -31.83 -0.54 5.31
N VAL A 156 -30.73 0.17 5.06
CA VAL A 156 -29.43 -0.12 5.66
C VAL A 156 -29.00 1.06 6.51
N LEU A 157 -28.64 0.76 7.76
CA LEU A 157 -28.08 1.73 8.70
C LEU A 157 -26.69 1.28 9.12
N ILE A 158 -25.68 2.13 8.94
CA ILE A 158 -24.27 1.82 9.15
C ILE A 158 -23.73 2.71 10.26
N LYS A 159 -23.33 2.10 11.38
CA LYS A 159 -22.62 2.77 12.47
C LYS A 159 -21.13 2.69 12.21
N VAL A 160 -20.46 3.82 12.00
CA VAL A 160 -19.02 3.90 11.76
C VAL A 160 -18.32 4.60 12.93
N LYS A 161 -17.28 3.94 13.45
CA LYS A 161 -16.37 4.47 14.47
C LYS A 161 -14.95 4.48 13.93
N SER A 162 -14.30 5.64 14.00
CA SER A 162 -12.86 5.73 13.81
C SER A 162 -12.17 5.39 15.12
N LEU A 163 -11.26 4.42 15.07
CA LEU A 163 -10.48 3.97 16.24
C LEU A 163 -9.00 4.30 16.08
N ASP A 164 -8.63 4.90 14.96
CA ASP A 164 -7.25 5.10 14.50
C ASP A 164 -6.99 6.52 14.01
N ASN A 165 -7.85 7.44 14.42
CA ASN A 165 -7.85 8.86 14.09
C ASN A 165 -8.06 9.19 12.60
N TYR A 166 -8.34 8.20 11.75
CA TYR A 166 -8.76 8.47 10.38
C TYR A 166 -10.16 9.08 10.36
N PRO A 167 -10.39 10.19 9.62
CA PRO A 167 -11.74 10.62 9.32
C PRO A 167 -12.50 9.50 8.57
N PRO A 168 -13.73 9.15 9.01
CA PRO A 168 -14.57 8.22 8.27
C PRO A 168 -14.75 8.63 6.81
N ARG A 169 -14.74 7.65 5.90
CA ARG A 169 -14.97 7.84 4.46
C ARG A 169 -16.17 7.04 4.02
N PHE A 170 -17.06 7.68 3.25
CA PHE A 170 -18.31 7.08 2.79
C PHE A 170 -18.35 7.02 1.27
N GLU A 171 -17.59 6.08 0.72
CA GLU A 171 -17.56 5.79 -0.72
C GLU A 171 -18.44 4.57 -0.99
N LEU A 172 -19.76 4.78 -0.93
CA LEU A 172 -20.69 3.69 -1.13
C LEU A 172 -20.78 3.27 -2.59
N LYS A 173 -20.64 1.97 -2.84
CA LYS A 173 -20.83 1.38 -4.15
C LYS A 173 -21.35 -0.04 -4.05
N THR A 174 -22.13 -0.44 -5.03
CA THR A 174 -22.65 -1.80 -5.16
C THR A 174 -21.97 -2.51 -6.32
N VAL A 175 -21.55 -3.76 -6.10
CA VAL A 175 -20.93 -4.59 -7.13
C VAL A 175 -21.57 -5.97 -7.08
N PRO A 176 -22.06 -6.54 -8.19
CA PRO A 176 -22.54 -7.92 -8.20
C PRO A 176 -21.46 -8.89 -7.72
N GLU A 177 -21.87 -9.87 -6.91
CA GLU A 177 -20.94 -10.79 -6.27
C GLU A 177 -20.07 -11.55 -7.28
N SER A 178 -20.65 -11.99 -8.41
CA SER A 178 -19.91 -12.69 -9.47
C SER A 178 -18.80 -11.84 -10.10
N ILE A 179 -19.07 -10.55 -10.34
CA ILE A 179 -18.09 -9.59 -10.86
C ILE A 179 -17.03 -9.31 -9.80
N TRP A 180 -17.44 -9.08 -8.55
CA TRP A 180 -16.51 -8.87 -7.45
C TRP A 180 -15.57 -10.06 -7.25
N GLN A 181 -16.09 -11.30 -7.29
CA GLN A 181 -15.29 -12.51 -7.18
C GLN A 181 -14.29 -12.62 -8.34
N LYS A 182 -14.72 -12.37 -9.58
CA LYS A 182 -13.83 -12.37 -10.75
C LYS A 182 -12.72 -11.32 -10.62
N ASN A 183 -13.06 -10.08 -10.27
CA ASN A 183 -12.10 -8.99 -10.11
C ASN A 183 -11.11 -9.27 -8.96
N THR A 184 -11.62 -9.81 -7.85
CA THR A 184 -10.81 -10.21 -6.69
C THR A 184 -9.84 -11.32 -7.06
N ASN A 185 -10.27 -12.33 -7.82
CA ASN A 185 -9.40 -13.41 -8.26
C ASN A 185 -8.30 -12.91 -9.20
N THR A 186 -8.62 -12.05 -10.16
CA THR A 186 -7.62 -11.42 -11.04
C THR A 186 -6.62 -10.59 -10.24
N LYS A 187 -7.10 -9.76 -9.30
CA LYS A 187 -6.24 -8.98 -8.39
C LYS A 187 -5.32 -9.90 -7.59
N ASN A 188 -5.87 -10.95 -6.98
CA ASN A 188 -5.09 -11.89 -6.17
C ASN A 188 -4.01 -12.62 -6.98
N PHE A 189 -4.30 -12.97 -8.24
CA PHE A 189 -3.31 -13.55 -9.14
C PHE A 189 -2.14 -12.60 -9.41
N LEU A 190 -2.43 -11.32 -9.70
CA LEU A 190 -1.40 -10.30 -9.92
C LEU A 190 -0.56 -10.05 -8.66
N VAL A 191 -1.22 -9.90 -7.50
CA VAL A 191 -0.55 -9.72 -6.21
C VAL A 191 0.32 -10.92 -5.85
N GLY A 192 -0.20 -12.14 -6.05
CA GLY A 192 0.54 -13.38 -5.83
C GLY A 192 1.77 -13.50 -6.74
N SER A 193 1.63 -13.14 -8.01
CA SER A 193 2.74 -13.14 -8.98
C SER A 193 3.83 -12.15 -8.59
N PHE A 194 3.46 -10.91 -8.25
CA PHE A 194 4.39 -9.88 -7.78
C PHE A 194 5.11 -10.30 -6.49
N THR A 195 4.36 -10.83 -5.53
CA THR A 195 4.92 -11.25 -4.24
C THR A 195 5.85 -12.44 -4.44
N GLY A 196 5.46 -13.43 -5.26
CA GLY A 196 6.29 -14.59 -5.58
C GLY A 196 7.62 -14.18 -6.21
N LEU A 197 7.60 -13.24 -7.18
CA LEU A 197 8.82 -12.66 -7.75
C LEU A 197 9.69 -12.00 -6.67
N SER A 198 9.10 -11.18 -5.81
CA SER A 198 9.83 -10.45 -4.76
C SER A 198 10.48 -11.38 -3.73
N VAL A 199 9.77 -12.47 -3.34
CA VAL A 199 10.30 -13.51 -2.45
C VAL A 199 11.45 -14.28 -3.10
N ILE A 200 11.32 -14.67 -4.38
CA ILE A 200 12.41 -15.34 -5.12
C ILE A 200 13.66 -14.44 -5.13
N LEU A 201 13.49 -13.16 -5.45
CA LEU A 201 14.59 -12.19 -5.47
C LEU A 201 15.22 -11.98 -4.08
N SER A 202 14.42 -11.99 -3.02
CA SER A 202 14.92 -11.98 -1.65
C SER A 202 15.77 -13.21 -1.33
N ILE A 203 15.30 -14.41 -1.69
CA ILE A 203 16.05 -15.67 -1.53
C ILE A 203 17.35 -15.64 -2.33
N VAL A 204 17.35 -15.12 -3.56
CA VAL A 204 18.57 -14.92 -4.36
C VAL A 204 19.56 -14.03 -3.61
N GLY A 205 19.10 -12.90 -3.04
CA GLY A 205 19.93 -12.00 -2.23
C GLY A 205 20.57 -12.71 -1.03
N PHE A 206 19.79 -13.47 -0.26
CA PHE A 206 20.31 -14.25 0.87
C PHE A 206 21.28 -15.34 0.45
N THR A 207 21.00 -16.02 -0.67
CA THR A 207 21.87 -17.06 -1.23
C THR A 207 23.23 -16.48 -1.61
N PHE A 208 23.26 -15.34 -2.31
CA PHE A 208 24.51 -14.66 -2.64
C PHE A 208 25.25 -14.15 -1.41
N PHE A 209 24.55 -13.68 -0.39
CA PHE A 209 25.19 -13.35 0.88
C PHE A 209 25.84 -14.58 1.52
N TYR A 210 25.16 -15.72 1.55
CA TYR A 210 25.68 -16.95 2.14
C TYR A 210 27.00 -17.40 1.50
N PHE A 211 27.08 -17.37 0.16
CA PHE A 211 28.27 -17.79 -0.58
C PHE A 211 29.39 -16.75 -0.62
N ILE A 212 29.08 -15.47 -0.84
CA ILE A 212 30.08 -14.43 -1.11
C ILE A 212 30.44 -13.64 0.15
N ARG A 213 29.59 -13.65 1.18
CA ARG A 213 29.77 -12.95 2.47
C ARG A 213 30.00 -11.44 2.32
N LYS A 214 29.29 -10.83 1.37
CA LYS A 214 29.28 -9.38 1.12
C LYS A 214 27.93 -8.78 1.51
N ASN A 215 27.96 -7.75 2.37
CA ASN A 215 26.77 -7.22 3.03
C ASN A 215 25.77 -6.55 2.06
N GLU A 216 26.19 -6.09 0.88
CA GLU A 216 25.25 -5.59 -0.13
C GLU A 216 24.18 -6.62 -0.51
N PHE A 217 24.55 -7.91 -0.63
CA PHE A 217 23.60 -8.96 -0.99
C PHE A 217 22.59 -9.23 0.13
N LEU A 218 23.05 -9.14 1.39
CA LEU A 218 22.18 -9.25 2.57
C LEU A 218 21.17 -8.11 2.60
N TYR A 219 21.63 -6.86 2.44
CA TYR A 219 20.74 -5.70 2.49
C TYR A 219 19.71 -5.70 1.36
N TYR A 220 20.10 -6.14 0.15
CA TYR A 220 19.15 -6.39 -0.93
C TYR A 220 18.11 -7.46 -0.57
N GLY A 221 18.56 -8.60 -0.04
CA GLY A 221 17.68 -9.69 0.38
C GLY A 221 16.66 -9.25 1.45
N ILE A 222 17.11 -8.51 2.47
CA ILE A 222 16.25 -7.98 3.53
C ILE A 222 15.28 -6.93 2.97
N TYR A 223 15.75 -6.02 2.11
CA TYR A 223 14.90 -5.04 1.45
C TYR A 223 13.75 -5.70 0.69
N ALA A 224 14.07 -6.66 -0.20
CA ALA A 224 13.07 -7.41 -0.96
C ALA A 224 12.11 -8.21 -0.06
N PHE A 225 12.63 -8.76 1.06
CA PHE A 225 11.81 -9.47 2.04
C PHE A 225 10.78 -8.55 2.70
N ILE A 226 11.22 -7.41 3.24
CA ILE A 226 10.34 -6.45 3.94
C ILE A 226 9.26 -5.93 3.00
N ILE A 227 9.61 -5.62 1.76
CA ILE A 227 8.66 -5.22 0.71
C ILE A 227 7.63 -6.32 0.44
N SER A 228 8.06 -7.59 0.37
CA SER A 228 7.17 -8.73 0.17
C SER A 228 6.17 -8.86 1.32
N VAL A 229 6.65 -8.77 2.56
CA VAL A 229 5.80 -8.79 3.77
C VAL A 229 4.82 -7.62 3.77
N TYR A 230 5.29 -6.41 3.45
CA TYR A 230 4.44 -5.23 3.37
C TYR A 230 3.30 -5.38 2.37
N PHE A 231 3.58 -5.85 1.14
CA PHE A 231 2.51 -5.98 0.15
C PHE A 231 1.57 -7.15 0.42
N LEU A 232 2.05 -8.25 1.02
CA LEU A 232 1.17 -9.30 1.54
C LEU A 232 0.23 -8.76 2.62
N PHE A 233 0.76 -7.97 3.54
CA PHE A 233 -0.04 -7.29 4.55
C PHE A 233 -1.03 -6.32 3.92
N TYR A 234 -0.57 -5.38 3.08
CA TYR A 234 -1.36 -4.34 2.42
C TYR A 234 -2.61 -4.89 1.71
N HIS A 235 -2.50 -6.05 1.04
CA HIS A 235 -3.63 -6.69 0.36
C HIS A 235 -4.48 -7.60 1.26
N GLY A 236 -4.14 -7.72 2.55
CA GLY A 236 -4.88 -8.46 3.56
C GLY A 236 -4.60 -9.96 3.58
N PHE A 237 -3.57 -10.46 2.90
CA PHE A 237 -3.22 -11.88 2.91
C PHE A 237 -2.69 -12.35 4.27
N LEU A 238 -2.07 -11.46 5.04
CA LEU A 238 -1.57 -11.77 6.39
C LEU A 238 -2.63 -11.58 7.49
N ASP A 239 -3.77 -10.99 7.18
CA ASP A 239 -4.80 -10.66 8.18
C ASP A 239 -5.39 -11.90 8.85
N GLU A 240 -5.56 -12.99 8.09
CA GLU A 240 -6.00 -14.30 8.61
C GLU A 240 -5.02 -14.92 9.61
N TYR A 241 -3.73 -14.65 9.46
CA TYR A 241 -2.68 -15.33 10.25
C TYR A 241 -2.18 -14.48 11.40
N LEU A 242 -2.03 -13.17 11.19
CA LEU A 242 -1.40 -12.24 12.14
C LEU A 242 -2.42 -11.31 12.81
N GLY A 243 -3.47 -10.89 12.09
CA GLY A 243 -4.50 -9.95 12.57
C GLY A 243 -5.78 -10.62 13.08
N ALA A 244 -5.79 -11.95 13.18
CA ALA A 244 -7.03 -12.72 13.31
C ALA A 244 -7.83 -12.41 14.59
N SER A 245 -7.13 -12.25 15.71
CA SER A 245 -7.68 -11.97 17.04
C SER A 245 -7.77 -10.47 17.32
N ASP A 246 -6.68 -9.74 17.11
CA ASP A 246 -6.62 -8.28 17.30
C ASP A 246 -5.81 -7.60 16.19
N PRO A 247 -6.49 -6.99 15.19
CA PRO A 247 -5.84 -6.27 14.10
C PRO A 247 -4.94 -5.10 14.55
N LYS A 248 -5.12 -4.58 15.77
CA LYS A 248 -4.30 -3.48 16.29
C LYS A 248 -2.85 -3.89 16.52
N THR A 249 -2.62 -5.17 16.84
CA THR A 249 -1.26 -5.70 17.13
C THR A 249 -0.35 -5.68 15.90
N VAL A 250 -0.94 -5.72 14.70
CA VAL A 250 -0.22 -5.70 13.42
C VAL A 250 -0.21 -4.33 12.75
N ALA A 251 -0.72 -3.29 13.42
CA ALA A 251 -0.80 -1.93 12.91
C ALA A 251 0.58 -1.39 12.46
N PHE A 252 1.65 -1.74 13.16
CA PHE A 252 3.02 -1.32 12.80
C PHE A 252 3.45 -1.82 11.40
N MET A 253 2.80 -2.83 10.82
CA MET A 253 3.14 -3.33 9.48
C MET A 253 2.91 -2.27 8.39
N TRP A 254 2.02 -1.31 8.62
CA TRP A 254 1.84 -0.13 7.76
C TRP A 254 3.09 0.75 7.68
N LEU A 255 4.01 0.64 8.65
CA LEU A 255 5.25 1.43 8.74
C LEU A 255 6.46 0.72 8.11
N LEU A 256 6.30 -0.52 7.62
CA LEU A 256 7.38 -1.28 6.98
C LEU A 256 8.06 -0.57 5.79
N PRO A 257 7.39 0.27 4.97
CA PRO A 257 8.07 1.03 3.93
C PRO A 257 9.21 1.90 4.49
N THR A 258 9.04 2.51 5.67
CA THR A 258 10.11 3.29 6.33
C THR A 258 11.28 2.40 6.74
N LEU A 259 11.02 1.20 7.27
CA LEU A 259 12.08 0.24 7.58
C LEU A 259 12.78 -0.26 6.32
N SER A 260 12.05 -0.47 5.23
CA SER A 260 12.62 -0.91 3.95
C SER A 260 13.64 0.09 3.41
N ALA A 261 13.42 1.39 3.64
CA ALA A 261 14.34 2.45 3.24
C ALA A 261 15.72 2.32 3.91
N VAL A 262 15.78 1.87 5.17
CA VAL A 262 17.06 1.61 5.87
C VAL A 262 17.92 0.62 5.08
N PHE A 263 17.31 -0.47 4.61
CA PHE A 263 17.99 -1.51 3.85
C PHE A 263 18.28 -1.07 2.42
N TYR A 264 17.38 -0.30 1.79
CA TYR A 264 17.61 0.31 0.48
C TYR A 264 18.86 1.21 0.48
N PHE A 265 18.99 2.15 1.43
CA PHE A 265 20.17 3.02 1.50
C PHE A 265 21.43 2.25 1.91
N SER A 266 21.31 1.25 2.78
CA SER A 266 22.44 0.38 3.14
C SER A 266 22.95 -0.43 1.95
N PHE A 267 22.02 -0.94 1.13
CA PHE A 267 22.32 -1.58 -0.15
C PHE A 267 22.99 -0.59 -1.10
N ALA A 268 22.39 0.57 -1.36
CA ALA A 268 22.90 1.58 -2.29
C ALA A 268 24.36 1.97 -1.99
N ARG A 269 24.69 2.19 -0.71
CA ARG A 269 26.04 2.55 -0.27
C ARG A 269 27.08 1.50 -0.64
N LEU A 270 26.81 0.23 -0.34
CA LEU A 270 27.76 -0.85 -0.60
C LEU A 270 27.76 -1.29 -2.06
N PHE A 271 26.59 -1.30 -2.70
CA PHE A 271 26.43 -1.64 -4.10
C PHE A 271 27.26 -0.70 -4.99
N LEU A 272 27.14 0.61 -4.78
CA LEU A 272 27.86 1.65 -5.53
C LEU A 272 29.27 1.94 -5.02
N ASN A 273 29.70 1.26 -3.96
CA ASN A 273 30.96 1.53 -3.26
C ASN A 273 31.13 3.03 -2.89
N SER A 274 30.04 3.64 -2.41
CA SER A 274 29.99 5.06 -2.06
C SER A 274 30.99 5.51 -0.98
N PRO A 275 31.44 4.68 -0.02
CA PRO A 275 32.49 5.09 0.92
C PRO A 275 33.79 5.53 0.24
N VAL A 276 34.08 4.96 -0.93
CA VAL A 276 35.30 5.26 -1.69
C VAL A 276 35.01 6.30 -2.78
N THR A 277 33.93 6.11 -3.56
CA THR A 277 33.65 6.96 -4.73
C THR A 277 33.02 8.30 -4.36
N GLN A 278 32.23 8.35 -3.28
CA GLN A 278 31.36 9.47 -2.91
C GLN A 278 31.30 9.64 -1.36
N PRO A 279 32.43 9.89 -0.66
CA PRO A 279 32.50 9.82 0.81
C PRO A 279 31.61 10.83 1.53
N LYS A 280 31.31 11.99 0.91
CA LYS A 280 30.36 12.98 1.46
C LYS A 280 28.93 12.42 1.50
N TRP A 281 28.51 11.77 0.42
CA TRP A 281 27.21 11.10 0.34
C TRP A 281 27.13 9.86 1.23
N ASP A 282 28.23 9.10 1.39
CA ASP A 282 28.26 7.99 2.34
C ASP A 282 28.00 8.46 3.78
N LYS A 283 28.63 9.56 4.21
CA LYS A 283 28.38 10.16 5.53
C LYS A 283 26.92 10.63 5.67
N PHE A 284 26.39 11.29 4.65
CA PHE A 284 24.99 11.71 4.61
C PHE A 284 24.05 10.50 4.76
N PHE A 285 24.24 9.44 3.98
CA PHE A 285 23.41 8.24 4.06
C PHE A 285 23.54 7.51 5.38
N LYS A 286 24.72 7.45 6.01
CA LYS A 286 24.86 6.89 7.37
C LYS A 286 24.00 7.65 8.38
N LEU A 287 24.06 8.98 8.36
CA LEU A 287 23.23 9.81 9.22
C LEU A 287 21.74 9.60 8.91
N PHE A 288 21.38 9.54 7.63
CA PHE A 288 20.01 9.35 7.20
C PHE A 288 19.45 7.99 7.63
N ILE A 289 20.21 6.91 7.43
CA ILE A 289 19.87 5.56 7.91
C ILE A 289 19.62 5.57 9.43
N TRP A 290 20.50 6.23 10.20
CA TRP A 290 20.35 6.32 11.65
C TRP A 290 19.07 7.09 12.04
N LEU A 291 18.82 8.23 11.42
CA LEU A 291 17.60 9.03 11.65
C LEU A 291 16.33 8.26 11.28
N ILE A 292 16.29 7.61 10.11
CA ILE A 292 15.14 6.81 9.66
C ILE A 292 14.89 5.65 10.63
N SER A 293 15.94 5.00 11.12
CA SER A 293 15.82 3.90 12.09
C SER A 293 15.18 4.39 13.39
N ILE A 294 15.61 5.55 13.91
CA ILE A 294 15.02 6.16 15.10
C ILE A 294 13.56 6.56 14.84
N LEU A 295 13.29 7.21 13.71
CA LEU A 295 11.93 7.62 13.35
C LEU A 295 11.00 6.42 13.18
N PHE A 296 11.46 5.32 12.60
CA PHE A 296 10.70 4.09 12.49
C PHE A 296 10.34 3.53 13.88
N ILE A 297 11.32 3.44 14.79
CA ILE A 297 11.08 2.95 16.16
C ILE A 297 10.13 3.89 16.91
N ALA A 298 10.39 5.20 16.87
CA ALA A 298 9.56 6.21 17.55
C ALA A 298 8.13 6.21 17.01
N ASN A 299 7.94 6.18 15.70
CA ASN A 299 6.61 6.13 15.08
C ASN A 299 5.90 4.80 15.37
N SER A 300 6.62 3.68 15.39
CA SER A 300 6.06 2.38 15.76
C SER A 300 5.56 2.37 17.20
N ILE A 301 6.33 2.93 18.14
CA ILE A 301 5.92 3.08 19.54
C ILE A 301 4.71 4.00 19.63
N TYR A 302 4.74 5.14 18.95
CA TYR A 302 3.62 6.09 18.92
C TYR A 302 2.34 5.43 18.43
N VAL A 303 2.33 4.84 17.24
CA VAL A 303 1.15 4.19 16.64
C VAL A 303 0.65 3.03 17.51
N SER A 304 1.55 2.25 18.11
CA SER A 304 1.14 1.12 18.96
C SER A 304 0.48 1.56 20.26
N LEU A 305 0.88 2.71 20.83
CA LEU A 305 0.34 3.24 22.09
C LEU A 305 -0.90 4.11 21.88
N SER A 306 -0.90 4.96 20.85
CA SER A 306 -1.99 5.92 20.60
C SER A 306 -3.08 5.35 19.69
N LEU A 307 -2.78 4.30 18.92
CA LEU A 307 -3.56 3.81 17.78
C LEU A 307 -3.74 4.83 16.65
N ASP A 308 -3.10 6.00 16.71
CA ASP A 308 -3.22 7.09 15.73
C ASP A 308 -2.48 6.77 14.42
N MET A 309 -3.09 5.90 13.61
CA MET A 309 -2.55 5.49 12.33
C MET A 309 -2.52 6.66 11.34
N PHE A 310 -3.49 7.57 11.42
CA PHE A 310 -3.58 8.71 10.51
C PHE A 310 -2.34 9.59 10.57
N ASN A 311 -1.96 10.05 11.77
CA ASN A 311 -0.75 10.85 11.95
C ASN A 311 0.51 10.02 11.70
N GLY A 312 0.52 8.74 12.10
CA GLY A 312 1.62 7.82 11.81
C GLY A 312 1.92 7.71 10.32
N LEU A 313 0.89 7.60 9.48
CA LEU A 313 1.03 7.52 8.02
C LEU A 313 1.32 8.87 7.36
N ILE A 314 0.88 10.00 7.93
CA ILE A 314 1.35 11.33 7.50
C ILE A 314 2.87 11.43 7.66
N VAL A 315 3.41 10.99 8.81
CA VAL A 315 4.85 10.99 9.06
C VAL A 315 5.59 10.09 8.06
N VAL A 316 5.08 8.88 7.79
CA VAL A 316 5.67 7.97 6.79
C VAL A 316 5.74 8.62 5.41
N ASN A 317 4.64 9.24 4.96
CA ASN A 317 4.59 9.85 3.62
C ASN A 317 5.47 11.11 3.54
N ALA A 318 5.55 11.92 4.60
CA ALA A 318 6.48 13.06 4.67
C ALA A 318 7.95 12.59 4.60
N ILE A 319 8.29 11.52 5.31
CA ILE A 319 9.61 10.89 5.23
C ILE A 319 9.86 10.39 3.79
N ASN A 320 8.92 9.68 3.17
CA ASN A 320 9.06 9.18 1.80
C ASN A 320 9.32 10.31 0.79
N ILE A 321 8.67 11.47 0.93
CA ILE A 321 8.96 12.64 0.09
C ILE A 321 10.41 13.11 0.27
N ALA A 322 10.86 13.25 1.52
CA ALA A 322 12.24 13.65 1.81
C ALA A 322 13.26 12.62 1.28
N LEU A 323 12.97 11.33 1.42
CA LEU A 323 13.77 10.22 0.87
C LEU A 323 13.86 10.31 -0.64
N SER A 324 12.72 10.50 -1.31
CA SER A 324 12.65 10.62 -2.76
C SER A 324 13.50 11.79 -3.27
N ILE A 325 13.42 12.95 -2.62
CA ILE A 325 14.25 14.10 -2.97
C ILE A 325 15.74 13.78 -2.75
N ALA A 326 16.10 13.16 -1.64
CA ALA A 326 17.48 12.77 -1.35
C ALA A 326 18.06 11.81 -2.40
N VAL A 327 17.29 10.81 -2.85
CA VAL A 327 17.73 9.88 -3.91
C VAL A 327 17.85 10.60 -5.25
N ILE A 328 16.93 11.49 -5.61
CA ILE A 328 17.02 12.28 -6.85
C ILE A 328 18.31 13.11 -6.84
N LEU A 329 18.60 13.83 -5.75
CA LEU A 329 19.83 14.62 -5.62
C LEU A 329 21.08 13.74 -5.70
N PHE A 330 21.04 12.55 -5.10
CA PHE A 330 22.13 11.59 -5.19
C PHE A 330 22.34 11.09 -6.62
N ILE A 331 21.28 10.70 -7.34
CA ILE A 331 21.34 10.30 -8.75
C ILE A 331 21.95 11.42 -9.60
N LEU A 332 21.56 12.67 -9.38
CA LEU A 332 22.12 13.82 -10.09
C LEU A 332 23.63 14.01 -9.82
N SER A 333 24.10 13.63 -8.64
CA SER A 333 25.54 13.65 -8.30
C SER A 333 26.34 12.52 -8.96
N LEU A 334 25.67 11.46 -9.45
CA LEU A 334 26.30 10.32 -10.11
C LEU A 334 26.58 10.55 -11.60
N LYS A 335 26.19 11.69 -12.19
CA LYS A 335 26.29 11.98 -13.63
C LYS A 335 27.69 11.77 -14.23
N ASN A 336 28.74 11.96 -13.45
CA ASN A 336 30.13 11.81 -13.91
C ASN A 336 30.68 10.39 -13.74
N PHE A 337 29.89 9.47 -13.17
CA PHE A 337 30.31 8.08 -12.93
C PHE A 337 29.66 7.17 -13.97
N ASN A 338 30.48 6.51 -14.79
CA ASN A 338 30.01 5.70 -15.91
C ASN A 338 30.25 4.20 -15.69
N SER A 339 29.92 3.69 -14.51
CA SER A 339 29.98 2.25 -14.23
C SER A 339 28.65 1.57 -14.56
N THR A 340 28.70 0.29 -14.92
CA THR A 340 27.51 -0.53 -15.18
C THR A 340 26.59 -0.58 -13.96
N GLU A 341 27.18 -0.65 -12.77
CA GLU A 341 26.48 -0.65 -11.48
C GLU A 341 25.71 0.66 -11.26
N VAL A 342 26.31 1.82 -11.56
CA VAL A 342 25.64 3.13 -11.47
C VAL A 342 24.45 3.23 -12.44
N ARG A 343 24.57 2.67 -13.65
CA ARG A 343 23.48 2.67 -14.64
C ARG A 343 22.28 1.85 -14.16
N TYR A 344 22.52 0.61 -13.71
CA TYR A 344 21.46 -0.24 -13.15
C TYR A 344 20.80 0.43 -11.94
N PHE A 345 21.61 0.97 -11.03
CA PHE A 345 21.09 1.66 -9.85
C PHE A 345 20.22 2.86 -10.21
N THR A 346 20.69 3.70 -11.12
CA THR A 346 20.00 4.94 -11.52
C THR A 346 18.67 4.64 -12.20
N LEU A 347 18.65 3.70 -13.15
CA LEU A 347 17.43 3.31 -13.88
C LEU A 347 16.39 2.68 -12.95
N ALA A 348 16.82 1.82 -12.02
CA ALA A 348 15.95 1.21 -11.03
C ALA A 348 15.35 2.27 -10.09
N SER A 349 16.22 3.13 -9.55
CA SER A 349 15.87 4.06 -8.49
C SER A 349 15.00 5.21 -8.99
N ILE A 350 15.19 5.70 -10.22
CA ILE A 350 14.38 6.80 -10.76
C ILE A 350 12.91 6.40 -10.88
N PHE A 351 12.64 5.16 -11.31
CA PHE A 351 11.27 4.67 -11.50
C PHE A 351 10.54 4.48 -10.17
N LEU A 352 11.21 3.88 -9.18
CA LEU A 352 10.69 3.77 -7.81
C LEU A 352 10.43 5.15 -7.20
N VAL A 353 11.46 6.00 -7.18
CA VAL A 353 11.42 7.26 -6.43
C VAL A 353 10.38 8.21 -6.97
N THR A 354 10.22 8.28 -8.29
CA THR A 354 9.17 9.09 -8.92
C THR A 354 7.78 8.59 -8.53
N THR A 355 7.52 7.27 -8.60
CA THR A 355 6.20 6.71 -8.27
C THR A 355 5.87 6.82 -6.78
N VAL A 356 6.84 6.58 -5.89
CA VAL A 356 6.69 6.77 -4.44
C VAL A 356 6.49 8.23 -4.07
N LEU A 357 7.18 9.17 -4.73
CA LEU A 357 6.98 10.60 -4.54
C LEU A 357 5.54 11.00 -4.88
N PHE A 358 5.04 10.60 -6.05
CA PHE A 358 3.66 10.89 -6.45
C PHE A 358 2.64 10.24 -5.52
N ALA A 359 2.84 8.98 -5.12
CA ALA A 359 1.96 8.29 -4.18
C ALA A 359 1.91 8.98 -2.81
N SER A 360 3.07 9.44 -2.31
CA SER A 360 3.15 10.12 -1.02
C SER A 360 2.49 11.50 -1.05
N VAL A 361 2.67 12.26 -2.14
CA VAL A 361 1.99 13.54 -2.35
C VAL A 361 0.48 13.35 -2.52
N GLN A 362 0.06 12.35 -3.29
CA GLN A 362 -1.35 11.99 -3.46
C GLN A 362 -2.01 11.67 -2.12
N TYR A 363 -1.33 10.92 -1.26
CA TYR A 363 -1.82 10.62 0.09
C TYR A 363 -1.96 11.89 0.95
N LEU A 364 -0.94 12.76 1.00
CA LEU A 364 -0.97 13.97 1.84
C LEU A 364 -1.98 15.02 1.34
N LEU A 365 -2.26 15.05 0.05
CA LEU A 365 -3.24 15.95 -0.56
C LEU A 365 -4.64 15.34 -0.65
N ASP A 366 -4.82 14.10 -0.20
CA ASP A 366 -6.07 13.32 -0.26
C ASP A 366 -6.72 13.31 -1.66
N LEU A 367 -5.92 13.07 -2.69
CA LEU A 367 -6.43 13.03 -4.07
C LEU A 367 -7.05 11.65 -4.38
N ASP A 368 -8.17 11.66 -5.11
CA ASP A 368 -8.90 10.47 -5.56
C ASP A 368 -8.21 9.80 -6.78
N ILE A 369 -6.99 9.32 -6.58
CA ILE A 369 -6.18 8.61 -7.59
C ILE A 369 -5.49 7.42 -6.94
N GLN A 370 -5.66 6.23 -7.50
CA GLN A 370 -5.03 5.01 -6.97
C GLN A 370 -3.63 4.77 -7.55
N LEU A 371 -2.57 5.17 -6.84
CA LEU A 371 -1.18 5.05 -7.31
C LEU A 371 -0.44 3.77 -6.86
N ILE A 372 -0.98 3.04 -5.91
CA ILE A 372 -0.29 1.89 -5.28
C ILE A 372 0.04 0.75 -6.26
N PRO A 373 -0.82 0.38 -7.24
CA PRO A 373 -0.44 -0.59 -8.27
C PRO A 373 0.79 -0.16 -9.09
N PHE A 374 0.94 1.13 -9.37
CA PHE A 374 2.12 1.66 -10.08
C PHE A 374 3.38 1.57 -9.23
N VAL A 375 3.26 1.82 -7.92
CA VAL A 375 4.37 1.60 -6.98
C VAL A 375 4.79 0.12 -6.96
N GLN A 376 3.86 -0.83 -6.99
CA GLN A 376 4.20 -2.26 -7.08
C GLN A 376 4.96 -2.61 -8.35
N ILE A 377 4.49 -2.12 -9.51
CA ILE A 377 5.20 -2.30 -10.78
C ILE A 377 6.60 -1.68 -10.70
N ALA A 378 6.73 -0.52 -10.05
CA ALA A 378 8.02 0.15 -9.92
C ALA A 378 9.02 -0.59 -9.05
N VAL A 379 8.57 -1.08 -7.91
CA VAL A 379 9.34 -1.96 -7.04
C VAL A 379 9.74 -3.25 -7.78
N ALA A 380 8.85 -3.84 -8.58
CA ALA A 380 9.18 -5.06 -9.34
C ALA A 380 10.31 -4.82 -10.35
N ILE A 381 10.22 -3.73 -11.12
CA ILE A 381 11.24 -3.33 -12.10
C ILE A 381 12.55 -3.02 -11.38
N GLU A 382 12.50 -2.29 -10.27
CA GLU A 382 13.68 -1.97 -9.47
C GLU A 382 14.37 -3.24 -8.94
N LEU A 383 13.62 -4.16 -8.33
CA LEU A 383 14.16 -5.40 -7.79
C LEU A 383 14.82 -6.25 -8.89
N LEU A 384 14.24 -6.30 -10.09
CA LEU A 384 14.84 -6.97 -11.25
C LEU A 384 16.13 -6.28 -11.70
N LEU A 385 16.14 -4.96 -11.84
CA LEU A 385 17.31 -4.20 -12.27
C LEU A 385 18.45 -4.28 -11.23
N PHE A 386 18.13 -4.24 -9.94
CA PHE A 386 19.08 -4.49 -8.86
C PHE A 386 19.61 -5.92 -8.90
N SER A 387 18.77 -6.92 -9.16
CA SER A 387 19.20 -8.31 -9.34
C SER A 387 20.19 -8.46 -10.50
N PHE A 388 19.94 -7.81 -11.64
CA PHE A 388 20.88 -7.78 -12.76
C PHE A 388 22.18 -7.05 -12.42
N GLY A 389 22.10 -5.91 -11.73
CA GLY A 389 23.27 -5.19 -11.25
C GLY A 389 24.12 -6.01 -10.28
N ILE A 390 23.47 -6.75 -9.38
CA ILE A 390 24.09 -7.71 -8.46
C ILE A 390 24.75 -8.85 -9.24
N GLY A 391 24.07 -9.44 -10.22
CA GLY A 391 24.62 -10.50 -11.05
C GLY A 391 25.87 -10.05 -11.82
N HIS A 392 25.87 -8.83 -12.37
CA HIS A 392 27.05 -8.24 -13.00
C HIS A 392 28.20 -8.05 -12.01
N LYS A 393 27.92 -7.46 -10.84
CA LYS A 393 28.93 -7.26 -9.79
C LYS A 393 29.50 -8.58 -9.30
N MET A 394 28.67 -9.62 -9.18
CA MET A 394 29.07 -10.98 -8.82
C MET A 394 30.01 -11.57 -9.87
N LYS A 395 29.67 -11.49 -11.16
CA LYS A 395 30.53 -11.96 -12.24
C LYS A 395 31.92 -11.33 -12.15
N LYS A 396 31.98 -10.01 -11.96
CA LYS A 396 33.23 -9.27 -11.80
C LYS A 396 34.03 -9.69 -10.55
N LEU A 397 33.35 -9.99 -9.44
CA LEU A 397 34.02 -10.49 -8.22
C LEU A 397 34.64 -11.86 -8.44
N ILE A 398 33.95 -12.75 -9.15
CA ILE A 398 34.46 -14.10 -9.48
C ILE A 398 35.66 -13.98 -10.42
N GLU A 399 35.56 -13.19 -11.50
CA GLU A 399 36.66 -12.97 -12.46
C GLU A 399 37.91 -12.42 -11.77
N ASN A 400 37.75 -11.39 -10.93
CA ASN A 400 38.87 -10.81 -10.19
C ASN A 400 39.51 -11.82 -9.21
N HIS A 401 38.71 -12.68 -8.57
CA HIS A 401 39.20 -13.72 -7.68
C HIS A 401 40.03 -14.75 -8.45
N THR A 402 39.55 -15.21 -9.60
CA THR A 402 40.27 -16.15 -10.46
C THR A 402 41.61 -15.57 -10.93
N ILE A 403 41.62 -14.33 -11.42
CA ILE A 403 42.86 -13.65 -11.86
C ILE A 403 43.85 -13.51 -10.69
N THR A 404 43.36 -13.19 -9.49
CA THR A 404 44.20 -13.08 -8.29
C THR A 404 44.81 -14.44 -7.91
N GLN A 405 44.05 -15.53 -7.99
CA GLN A 405 44.56 -16.88 -7.73
C GLN A 405 45.62 -17.31 -8.75
N GLU A 406 45.38 -17.05 -10.05
CA GLU A 406 46.34 -17.36 -11.11
C GLU A 406 47.65 -16.59 -10.94
N SER A 407 47.57 -15.28 -10.68
CA SER A 407 48.77 -14.47 -10.42
C SER A 407 49.55 -14.92 -9.18
N LEU A 408 48.86 -15.38 -8.12
CA LEU A 408 49.52 -15.93 -6.94
C LEU A 408 50.24 -17.24 -7.26
N ILE A 409 49.62 -18.13 -8.04
CA ILE A 409 50.25 -19.38 -8.49
C ILE A 409 51.51 -19.08 -9.30
N LEU A 410 51.45 -18.12 -10.23
CA LEU A 410 52.62 -17.71 -11.03
C LEU A 410 53.75 -17.14 -10.16
N GLN A 411 53.43 -16.32 -9.15
CA GLN A 411 54.42 -15.80 -8.20
C GLN A 411 55.07 -16.90 -7.37
N LEU A 412 54.31 -17.93 -6.96
CA LEU A 412 54.86 -19.06 -6.22
C LEU A 412 55.82 -19.88 -7.10
N VAL A 413 55.45 -20.15 -8.36
CA VAL A 413 56.31 -20.88 -9.31
C VAL A 413 57.61 -20.11 -9.60
N GLU A 414 57.55 -18.79 -9.80
CA GLU A 414 58.77 -18.01 -10.04
C GLU A 414 59.65 -17.93 -8.79
N ASN A 415 59.07 -17.83 -7.60
CA ASN A 415 59.83 -17.89 -6.35
C ASN A 415 60.52 -19.23 -6.15
N GLU A 416 59.85 -20.34 -6.47
CA GLU A 416 60.45 -21.69 -6.44
C GLU A 416 61.64 -21.78 -7.42
N ARG A 417 61.45 -21.29 -8.65
CA ARG A 417 62.51 -21.24 -9.67
C ARG A 417 63.72 -20.40 -9.22
N ILE A 418 63.47 -19.26 -8.58
CA ILE A 418 64.54 -18.40 -8.03
C ILE A 418 65.25 -19.13 -6.89
N GLN A 419 64.53 -19.79 -5.99
CA GLN A 419 65.13 -20.57 -4.90
C GLN A 419 66.00 -21.72 -5.41
N GLU A 420 65.53 -22.46 -6.41
CA GLU A 420 66.31 -23.53 -7.05
C GLU A 420 67.59 -22.99 -7.66
N LYS A 421 67.50 -21.86 -8.38
CA LYS A 421 68.67 -21.20 -8.98
C LYS A 421 69.66 -20.72 -7.90
N THR A 422 69.18 -20.05 -6.86
CA THR A 422 70.02 -19.60 -5.74
C THR A 422 70.67 -20.78 -5.01
N ASN A 423 69.94 -21.87 -4.80
CA ASN A 423 70.50 -23.09 -4.20
C ASN A 423 71.55 -23.75 -5.10
N ALA A 424 71.35 -23.76 -6.42
CA ALA A 424 72.34 -24.25 -7.37
C ALA A 424 73.62 -23.39 -7.34
N GLU A 425 73.49 -22.06 -7.39
CA GLU A 425 74.61 -21.11 -7.28
C GLU A 425 75.35 -21.24 -5.93
N LEU A 426 74.63 -21.47 -4.83
CA LEU A 426 75.23 -21.72 -3.52
C LEU A 426 76.02 -23.03 -3.49
N LYS A 427 75.50 -24.10 -4.09
CA LYS A 427 76.23 -25.38 -4.19
C LYS A 427 77.51 -25.23 -5.01
N GLU A 428 77.46 -24.48 -6.11
CA GLU A 428 78.63 -24.19 -6.94
C GLU A 428 79.68 -23.40 -6.16
N LYS A 429 79.29 -22.30 -5.48
CA LYS A 429 80.20 -21.50 -4.64
C LYS A 429 80.78 -22.27 -3.45
N VAL A 430 80.03 -23.20 -2.87
CA VAL A 430 80.55 -24.07 -1.80
C VAL A 430 81.60 -25.02 -2.38
N ALA A 431 81.33 -25.64 -3.52
CA ALA A 431 82.29 -26.53 -4.19
C ALA A 431 83.60 -25.82 -4.56
N GLU A 432 83.53 -24.57 -5.06
CA GLU A 432 84.70 -23.73 -5.36
C GLU A 432 85.55 -23.39 -4.13
N ARG A 433 84.98 -23.34 -2.92
CA ARG A 433 85.71 -23.02 -1.67
C ARG A 433 86.30 -24.24 -0.97
N THR A 434 85.85 -25.44 -1.33
CA THR A 434 86.32 -26.70 -0.73
C THR A 434 87.41 -27.41 -1.54
N HIS A 435 87.74 -26.90 -2.74
CA HIS A 435 88.94 -27.24 -3.50
C HIS A 435 89.99 -26.14 -3.32
#